data_AF-A0A959IJJ7-F1
#
_entry.id   AF-A0A959IJJ7-F1
#
_cell.length_a   1.000
_cell.length_b   1.000
_cell.length_c   1.000
_cell.angle_alpha   90.00
_cell.angle_beta   90.00
_cell.angle_gamma   90.00
#
_symmetry.space_group_name_H-M   'P 1'
#
loop_
_entity.id
_entity.type
_entity.pdbx_description
1 polymer ?
#
loop_
_entity_poly.entity_id
_entity_poly.type
_entity_poly.pdbx_seq_one_letter_code
_entity_poly.pdbx_strand_id
1 'polypeptide(L)'
;KGKLPASTFYEERYEFDHPYKCRTTEDGYVVELALPLSYIKELQGNNWRHVRINLIAQDWDENSDQKPIYYWRPNWRGSDNIVGSGLFFKD
;
A
#
# COMPACT_ATOMS: atom_id res chain seq x y z
N LYS A 1 -13.51 23.27 8.51
CA LYS A 1 -12.69 22.03 8.58
C LYS A 1 -13.55 20.89 8.03
N GLY A 2 -13.39 20.55 6.76
CA GLY A 2 -14.25 19.57 6.07
C GLY A 2 -14.01 18.15 6.57
N LYS A 3 -15.08 17.40 6.78
CA LYS A 3 -15.05 15.99 7.19
C LYS A 3 -14.62 15.19 5.96
N LEU A 4 -13.47 14.51 6.03
CA LEU A 4 -13.01 13.64 4.94
C LEU A 4 -14.01 12.49 4.73
N PRO A 5 -14.26 12.04 3.49
CA PRO A 5 -15.20 10.96 3.21
C PRO A 5 -14.74 9.63 3.83
N ALA A 6 -15.69 8.74 4.17
CA ALA A 6 -15.42 7.42 4.79
C ALA A 6 -14.36 6.59 4.03
N SER A 7 -14.29 6.74 2.69
CA SER A 7 -13.29 6.12 1.82
C SER A 7 -11.84 6.51 2.10
N THR A 8 -11.63 7.54 2.92
CA THR A 8 -10.31 8.09 3.32
C THR A 8 -9.78 7.44 4.59
N PHE A 9 -10.64 6.72 5.33
CA PHE A 9 -10.25 6.00 6.54
C PHE A 9 -9.88 4.58 6.14
N TYR A 10 -8.58 4.32 6.02
CA TYR A 10 -8.09 2.95 6.13
C TYR A 10 -8.27 2.57 7.60
N GLU A 11 -9.18 1.61 7.87
CA GLU A 11 -9.63 1.29 9.23
C GLU A 11 -8.48 0.86 10.16
N GLU A 12 -7.35 0.44 9.58
CA GLU A 12 -6.11 0.14 10.29
C GLU A 12 -4.93 0.79 9.56
N ARG A 13 -4.55 2.00 9.98
CA ARG A 13 -3.29 2.62 9.53
C ARG A 13 -2.18 2.14 10.44
N TYR A 14 -1.34 1.25 9.94
CA TYR A 14 -0.09 0.94 10.63
C TYR A 14 0.92 2.06 10.35
N GLU A 15 1.23 2.86 11.37
CA GLU A 15 2.31 3.84 11.26
C GLU A 15 3.64 3.10 11.32
N PHE A 16 4.45 3.25 10.28
CA PHE A 16 5.72 2.56 10.17
C PHE A 16 6.74 3.18 11.12
N ASP A 17 7.11 2.46 12.18
CA ASP A 17 8.42 2.60 12.84
C ASP A 17 9.49 1.72 12.17
N HIS A 18 9.27 1.37 10.90
CA HIS A 18 10.14 0.49 10.12
C HIS A 18 10.88 1.31 9.06
N PRO A 19 12.17 1.02 8.81
CA PRO A 19 12.96 1.81 7.90
C PRO A 19 12.43 1.62 6.49
N TYR A 20 11.78 2.65 5.96
CA TYR A 20 11.82 2.89 4.54
C TYR A 20 13.04 3.76 4.23
N LYS A 21 13.61 3.58 3.04
CA LYS A 21 14.61 4.49 2.50
C LYS A 21 14.09 5.00 1.17
N CYS A 22 14.16 6.31 0.99
CA CYS A 22 13.81 6.95 -0.26
C CYS A 22 15.04 7.70 -0.78
N ARG A 23 15.29 7.60 -2.08
CA ARG A 23 16.25 8.46 -2.77
C ARG A 23 15.62 9.01 -4.04
N THR A 24 15.92 10.27 -4.34
CA THR A 24 15.54 10.87 -5.62
C THR A 24 16.42 10.34 -6.75
N THR A 25 15.88 10.38 -7.95
CA THR A 25 16.54 10.09 -9.22
C THR A 25 16.28 11.25 -10.19
N GLU A 26 16.89 11.24 -11.37
CA GLU A 26 16.65 12.24 -12.41
C GLU A 26 15.15 12.36 -12.75
N ASP A 27 14.46 11.21 -12.86
CA ASP A 27 13.06 11.14 -13.28
C ASP A 27 12.07 10.78 -12.16
N GLY A 28 12.45 10.93 -10.87
CA GLY A 28 11.54 10.60 -9.77
C GLY A 28 12.23 10.14 -8.49
N TYR A 29 11.82 8.98 -7.97
CA TYR A 29 12.36 8.43 -6.73
C TYR A 29 12.30 6.91 -6.67
N VAL A 30 13.12 6.33 -5.81
CA VAL A 30 13.09 4.91 -5.43
C VAL A 30 12.80 4.81 -3.95
N VAL A 31 11.76 4.05 -3.59
CA VAL A 31 11.43 3.69 -2.20
C VAL A 31 11.72 2.21 -1.97
N GLU A 32 12.46 1.94 -0.92
CA GLU A 32 12.64 0.62 -0.33
C GLU A 32 11.91 0.60 1.03
N LEU A 33 11.15 -0.46 1.31
CA LEU A 33 10.34 -0.62 2.52
C LEU A 33 10.51 -2.04 3.08
N ALA A 34 10.68 -2.14 4.40
CA ALA A 34 10.57 -3.39 5.13
C ALA A 34 9.30 -3.42 5.99
N LEU A 35 8.53 -4.51 5.90
CA LEU A 35 7.43 -4.80 6.81
C LEU A 35 7.90 -5.81 7.86
N PRO A 36 7.66 -5.57 9.16
CA PRO A 36 8.06 -6.52 10.18
C PRO A 36 7.20 -7.77 10.10
N LEU A 37 7.84 -8.91 10.29
CA LEU A 37 7.13 -10.18 10.36
C LEU A 37 6.20 -10.26 11.58
N SER A 38 6.49 -9.53 12.67
CA SER A 38 5.62 -9.46 13.85
C SER A 38 4.24 -8.90 13.50
N TYR A 39 4.16 -7.88 12.65
CA TYR A 39 2.88 -7.32 12.20
C TYR A 39 2.05 -8.34 11.41
N ILE A 40 2.68 -9.09 10.51
CA ILE A 40 1.99 -10.16 9.77
C ILE A 40 1.48 -11.25 10.73
N LYS A 41 2.29 -11.61 11.74
CA LYS A 41 1.90 -12.61 12.76
C LYS A 41 0.80 -12.11 13.70
N GLU A 42 0.74 -10.82 13.99
CA GLU A 42 -0.34 -10.23 14.78
C GLU A 42 -1.68 -10.33 14.04
N LEU A 43 -1.69 -10.05 12.74
CA LEU A 43 -2.90 -10.08 11.92
C LEU A 43 -3.34 -11.50 11.53
N GLN A 44 -2.41 -12.40 11.21
CA GLN A 44 -2.71 -13.72 10.64
C GLN A 44 -2.34 -14.90 11.55
N GLY A 45 -1.75 -14.64 12.71
CA GLY A 45 -1.20 -15.65 13.61
C GLY A 45 0.16 -16.21 13.16
N ASN A 46 0.73 -17.09 13.99
CA ASN A 46 2.05 -17.68 13.74
C ASN A 46 2.10 -18.62 12.53
N ASN A 47 0.94 -19.14 12.08
CA ASN A 47 0.80 -20.10 11.00
C ASN A 47 0.38 -19.47 9.65
N TRP A 48 0.67 -18.19 9.44
CA TRP A 48 0.43 -17.49 8.18
C TRP A 48 1.09 -18.22 6.98
N ARG A 49 0.44 -18.18 5.82
CA ARG A 49 0.82 -18.93 4.61
C ARG A 49 1.13 -18.04 3.41
N HIS A 50 0.49 -16.89 3.35
CA HIS A 50 0.67 -15.94 2.27
C HIS A 50 0.38 -14.53 2.77
N VAL A 51 0.95 -13.56 2.10
CA VAL A 51 0.56 -12.16 2.24
C VAL A 51 0.03 -11.68 0.89
N ARG A 52 -1.03 -10.87 0.92
CA ARG A 52 -1.53 -10.19 -0.26
C ARG A 52 -1.14 -8.73 -0.16
N ILE A 53 -0.41 -8.20 -1.15
CA ILE A 53 0.10 -6.83 -1.17
C ILE A 53 -0.41 -6.10 -2.41
N ASN A 54 -0.83 -4.85 -2.22
CA ASN A 54 -1.08 -3.88 -3.29
C ASN A 54 -0.15 -2.69 -3.05
N LEU A 55 0.35 -2.10 -4.15
CA LEU A 55 1.12 -0.85 -4.10
C LEU A 55 0.31 0.22 -4.80
N ILE A 56 0.14 1.36 -4.12
CA ILE A 56 -0.61 2.50 -4.64
C ILE A 56 0.33 3.69 -4.73
N ALA A 57 0.48 4.25 -5.92
CA ALA A 57 1.17 5.52 -6.14
C ALA A 57 0.12 6.60 -6.41
N GLN A 58 0.03 7.58 -5.51
CA GLN A 58 -0.78 8.77 -5.72
C GLN A 58 0.11 9.87 -6.25
N ASP A 59 -0.22 10.34 -7.45
CA ASP A 59 0.42 11.49 -8.05
C ASP A 59 -0.22 12.77 -7.48
N TRP A 60 0.62 13.69 -7.03
CA TRP A 60 0.19 14.93 -6.39
C TRP A 60 1.03 16.07 -6.92
N ASP A 61 0.36 16.98 -7.62
CA ASP A 61 0.91 18.27 -8.00
C ASP A 61 0.24 19.39 -7.19
N GLU A 62 1.03 20.36 -6.72
CA GLU A 62 0.57 21.46 -5.85
C GLU A 62 -0.55 22.31 -6.48
N ASN A 63 -0.56 22.43 -7.82
CA ASN A 63 -1.51 23.26 -8.57
C ASN A 63 -2.45 22.45 -9.48
N SER A 64 -2.56 21.14 -9.25
CA SER A 64 -3.47 20.27 -10.01
C SER A 64 -4.62 19.80 -9.13
N ASP A 65 -5.84 19.96 -9.66
CA ASP A 65 -7.03 19.30 -9.12
C ASP A 65 -7.06 17.80 -9.45
N GLN A 66 -6.23 17.37 -10.42
CA GLN A 66 -6.07 15.95 -10.73
C GLN A 66 -5.14 15.30 -9.71
N LYS A 67 -5.56 14.15 -9.18
CA LYS A 67 -4.78 13.34 -8.25
C LYS A 67 -4.84 11.88 -8.69
N PRO A 68 -4.25 11.53 -9.85
CA PRO A 68 -4.36 10.19 -10.36
C PRO A 68 -3.73 9.19 -9.37
N ILE A 69 -4.38 8.03 -9.26
CA ILE A 69 -3.96 6.96 -8.38
C ILE A 69 -3.67 5.74 -9.24
N TYR A 70 -2.42 5.27 -9.17
CA TYR A 70 -1.95 4.11 -9.89
C TYR A 70 -1.85 2.92 -8.94
N TYR A 71 -2.30 1.75 -9.39
CA TYR A 71 -2.35 0.52 -8.60
C TYR A 71 -1.47 -0.55 -9.24
N TRP A 72 -0.57 -1.15 -8.47
CA TRP A 72 0.17 -2.33 -8.91
C TRP A 72 -0.65 -3.60 -8.66
N ARG A 73 -1.35 -4.02 -9.72
CA ARG A 73 -2.40 -5.05 -9.71
C ARG A 73 -3.63 -4.61 -8.90
N PRO A 74 -4.81 -5.02 -9.34
CA PRO A 74 -5.93 -4.10 -9.49
C PRO A 74 -6.48 -3.57 -8.18
N ASN A 75 -7.31 -2.54 -8.31
CA ASN A 75 -8.11 -2.03 -7.23
C ASN A 75 -8.91 -3.18 -6.56
N TRP A 76 -8.49 -3.57 -5.36
CA TRP A 76 -9.16 -4.62 -4.60
C TRP A 76 -10.58 -4.26 -4.14
N ARG A 77 -10.97 -2.99 -4.29
CA ARG A 77 -12.29 -2.48 -3.92
C ARG A 77 -13.31 -2.53 -5.06
N GLY A 78 -12.92 -2.95 -6.26
CA GLY A 78 -13.76 -2.85 -7.46
C GLY A 78 -13.83 -4.10 -8.32
N SER A 79 -14.63 -4.01 -9.39
CA SER A 79 -14.81 -5.06 -10.41
C SER A 79 -13.51 -5.47 -11.10
N ASP A 80 -12.50 -4.61 -11.06
CA ASP A 80 -11.22 -4.86 -11.73
C ASP A 80 -10.33 -5.81 -10.93
N ASN A 81 -10.73 -6.20 -9.72
CA ASN A 81 -9.98 -7.10 -8.85
C ASN A 81 -9.71 -8.46 -9.54
N ILE A 82 -8.44 -8.84 -9.65
CA ILE A 82 -7.98 -10.09 -10.26
C ILE A 82 -7.68 -11.08 -9.13
N VAL A 83 -8.35 -12.23 -9.16
CA VAL A 83 -8.15 -13.31 -8.19
C VAL A 83 -6.68 -13.74 -8.18
N GLY A 84 -6.11 -13.85 -6.98
CA GLY A 84 -4.72 -14.27 -6.77
C GLY A 84 -3.66 -13.18 -7.02
N SER A 85 -4.04 -11.99 -7.48
CA SER A 85 -3.07 -10.92 -7.72
C SER A 85 -2.44 -10.41 -6.43
N GLY A 86 -1.12 -10.18 -6.44
CA GLY A 86 -0.40 -9.64 -5.29
C GLY A 86 -0.21 -10.63 -4.15
N LEU A 87 -0.48 -11.93 -4.37
CA LEU A 87 -0.18 -12.98 -3.40
C LEU A 87 1.30 -13.35 -3.44
N PHE A 88 1.91 -13.38 -2.28
CA PHE A 88 3.26 -13.91 -2.03
C PHE A 88 3.13 -15.04 -1.03
N PHE A 89 3.64 -16.21 -1.39
CA PHE A 89 3.55 -17.40 -0.57
C PHE A 89 4.80 -17.53 0.28
N LYS A 90 4.60 -17.98 1.51
CA LYS A 90 5.69 -18.38 2.39
C LYS A 90 6.19 -19.75 1.95
N ASP A 91 7.50 -19.86 1.72
CA ASP A 91 8.17 -21.14 1.51
C ASP A 91 8.10 -22.05 2.76
#